data_AF-A0A9E5GU41-F1
#
_entry.id   AF-A0A9E5GU41-F1
#
_cell.length_a   1.000
_cell.length_b   1.000
_cell.length_c   1.000
_cell.angle_alpha   90.00
_cell.angle_beta   90.00
_cell.angle_gamma   90.00
#
_symmetry.space_group_name_H-M   'P 1'
#
loop_
_entity.id
_entity.type
_entity.pdbx_description
1 polymer ?
#
loop_
_entity_poly.entity_id
_entity_poly.type
_entity_poly.pdbx_seq_one_letter_code
_entity_poly.pdbx_strand_id
1 'polypeptide(L)'
;MSGLDDRKNAFENKFALDEALMFKAEARCCKLFGLWLGKEIGLSEAESQALAADLVGANLEEAGFDDVKRAIIPVMIKQDATISDDMIDAKLQEFFVEAQKQIKTESA
;
A
#
# COMPACT_ATOMS: atom_id res chain seq x y z
N MET A 1 -20.67 27.31 27.00
CA MET A 1 -20.35 25.98 26.44
C MET A 1 -19.89 26.20 25.01
N SER A 2 -18.58 26.26 24.73
CA SER A 2 -18.00 26.09 23.36
C SER A 2 -16.52 26.47 23.40
N GLY A 3 -15.62 25.51 23.54
CA GLY A 3 -14.18 25.83 23.44
C GLY A 3 -13.31 24.61 23.67
N LEU A 4 -13.72 23.74 24.60
CA LEU A 4 -13.13 22.42 24.75
C LEU A 4 -13.73 21.42 23.75
N ASP A 5 -15.06 21.43 23.57
CA ASP A 5 -15.77 20.52 22.65
C ASP A 5 -15.43 20.78 21.17
N ASP A 6 -15.35 22.04 20.74
CA ASP A 6 -14.97 22.39 19.37
C ASP A 6 -13.52 21.98 19.03
N ARG A 7 -12.61 22.05 20.01
CA ARG A 7 -11.24 21.57 19.84
C ARG A 7 -11.20 20.04 19.77
N LYS A 8 -11.92 19.34 20.66
CA LYS A 8 -12.03 17.88 20.64
C LYS A 8 -12.50 17.36 19.29
N ASN A 9 -13.59 17.93 18.77
CA ASN A 9 -14.13 17.58 17.45
C ASN A 9 -13.15 17.87 16.32
N ALA A 10 -12.43 19.00 16.37
CA ALA A 10 -11.42 19.32 15.37
C ALA A 10 -10.21 18.36 15.40
N PHE A 11 -9.80 17.90 16.58
CA PHE A 11 -8.73 16.90 16.71
C PHE A 11 -9.18 15.53 16.18
N GLU A 12 -10.33 15.03 16.63
CA GLU A 12 -10.88 13.74 16.16
C GLU A 12 -11.08 13.70 14.64
N ASN A 13 -11.62 14.77 14.05
CA ASN A 13 -11.77 14.89 12.61
C ASN A 13 -10.45 14.92 11.85
N LYS A 14 -9.42 15.58 12.42
CA LYS A 14 -8.08 15.59 11.82
C LYS A 14 -7.44 14.21 11.86
N PHE A 15 -7.51 13.51 12.99
CA PHE A 15 -6.96 12.16 13.12
C PHE A 15 -7.64 11.19 12.15
N ALA A 16 -8.97 11.22 12.05
CA ALA A 16 -9.71 10.37 11.11
C ALA A 16 -9.37 10.69 9.65
N LEU A 17 -9.14 11.97 9.31
CA LEU A 17 -8.70 12.36 7.97
C LEU A 17 -7.29 11.85 7.68
N ASP A 18 -6.35 12.03 8.61
CA ASP A 18 -4.96 11.59 8.46
C ASP A 18 -4.90 10.06 8.30
N GLU A 19 -5.67 9.31 9.10
CA GLU A 19 -5.77 7.85 9.01
C GLU A 19 -6.39 7.38 7.69
N ALA A 20 -7.47 8.03 7.23
CA ALA A 20 -8.09 7.71 5.95
C ALA A 20 -7.16 7.99 4.75
N LEU A 21 -6.34 9.05 4.83
CA LEU A 21 -5.34 9.35 3.81
C LEU A 21 -4.19 8.33 3.82
N MET A 22 -3.76 7.88 5.00
CA MET A 22 -2.74 6.83 5.13
C MET A 22 -3.24 5.51 4.56
N PHE A 23 -4.47 5.09 4.90
CA PHE A 23 -5.07 3.87 4.35
C PHE A 23 -5.16 3.90 2.81
N LYS A 24 -5.56 5.04 2.23
CA LYS A 24 -5.55 5.22 0.78
C LYS A 24 -4.14 5.14 0.19
N ALA A 25 -3.15 5.68 0.87
CA ALA A 25 -1.75 5.63 0.44
C ALA A 25 -1.19 4.21 0.51
N GLU A 26 -1.51 3.43 1.54
CA GLU A 26 -1.11 2.03 1.67
C GLU A 26 -1.73 1.17 0.56
N ALA A 27 -3.03 1.30 0.32
CA ALA A 27 -3.70 0.60 -0.78
C ALA A 27 -3.09 0.98 -2.14
N ARG A 28 -2.78 2.26 -2.35
CA ARG A 28 -2.11 2.71 -3.58
C ARG A 28 -0.68 2.14 -3.70
N CYS A 29 0.07 2.09 -2.61
CA CYS A 29 1.40 1.47 -2.55
C CYS A 29 1.33 0.00 -2.97
N CYS A 30 0.42 -0.78 -2.36
CA CYS A 30 0.24 -2.21 -2.67
C CYS A 30 -0.07 -2.44 -4.15
N LYS A 31 -0.92 -1.58 -4.74
CA LYS A 31 -1.23 -1.65 -6.16
C LYS A 31 0.00 -1.38 -7.05
N LEU A 32 0.76 -0.32 -6.76
CA LEU A 32 1.97 0.02 -7.52
C LEU A 32 3.02 -1.10 -7.40
N PHE A 33 3.20 -1.62 -6.19
CA PHE A 33 4.14 -2.69 -5.89
C PHE A 33 3.76 -3.99 -6.62
N GLY A 34 2.49 -4.42 -6.58
CA GLY A 34 2.05 -5.63 -7.29
C GLY A 34 2.21 -5.54 -8.81
N LEU A 35 1.96 -4.37 -9.40
CA LEU A 35 2.21 -4.14 -10.83
C LEU A 35 3.70 -4.18 -11.18
N TRP A 36 4.56 -3.65 -10.31
CA TRP A 36 6.01 -3.73 -10.50
C TRP A 36 6.51 -5.17 -10.35
N LEU A 37 6.12 -5.86 -9.28
CA LEU A 37 6.53 -7.23 -9.00
C LEU A 37 6.10 -8.16 -10.13
N GLY A 38 4.86 -8.03 -10.61
CA GLY A 38 4.37 -8.84 -11.72
C GLY A 38 5.21 -8.67 -12.99
N LYS A 39 5.62 -7.44 -13.33
CA LYS A 39 6.54 -7.21 -14.44
C LYS A 39 7.91 -7.84 -14.20
N GLU A 40 8.43 -7.74 -12.98
CA GLU A 40 9.77 -8.19 -12.65
C GLU A 40 9.92 -9.71 -12.69
N ILE A 41 8.85 -10.42 -12.34
CA ILE A 41 8.81 -11.90 -12.38
C ILE A 41 8.19 -12.44 -13.68
N GLY A 42 7.94 -11.57 -14.68
CA GLY A 42 7.48 -11.97 -16.01
C GLY A 42 6.01 -12.38 -16.11
N LEU A 43 5.15 -11.92 -15.20
CA LEU A 43 3.70 -12.10 -15.31
C LEU A 43 3.13 -11.32 -16.51
N SER A 44 2.04 -11.84 -17.07
CA SER A 44 1.24 -11.06 -18.02
C SER A 44 0.65 -9.81 -17.36
N GLU A 45 0.17 -8.87 -18.17
CA GLU A 45 -0.49 -7.67 -17.65
C GLU A 45 -1.72 -8.00 -16.80
N ALA A 46 -2.54 -8.96 -17.25
CA ALA A 46 -3.72 -9.41 -16.51
C ALA A 46 -3.35 -10.05 -15.16
N GLU A 47 -2.32 -10.88 -15.14
CA GLU A 47 -1.82 -11.49 -13.89
C GLU A 47 -1.19 -10.46 -12.96
N SER A 48 -0.49 -9.46 -13.50
CA SER A 48 0.07 -8.35 -12.71
C SER A 48 -1.05 -7.49 -12.08
N GLN A 49 -2.14 -7.26 -12.82
CA GLN A 49 -3.31 -6.56 -12.29
C GLN A 49 -4.03 -7.36 -11.20
N ALA A 50 -4.16 -8.69 -11.39
CA ALA A 50 -4.71 -9.58 -10.37
C ALA A 50 -3.86 -9.59 -9.10
N LEU A 51 -2.54 -9.76 -9.25
CA LEU A 51 -1.59 -9.68 -8.14
C LEU A 51 -1.71 -8.35 -7.39
N ALA A 52 -1.75 -7.24 -8.11
CA ALA A 52 -1.93 -5.92 -7.50
C ALA A 52 -3.23 -5.81 -6.69
N ALA A 53 -4.34 -6.39 -7.17
CA ALA A 53 -5.60 -6.41 -6.44
C ALA A 53 -5.53 -7.29 -5.18
N ASP A 54 -4.90 -8.47 -5.29
CA ASP A 54 -4.72 -9.40 -4.18
C ASP A 54 -3.87 -8.77 -3.07
N LEU A 55 -2.78 -8.06 -3.42
CA LEU A 55 -1.93 -7.38 -2.43
C LEU A 55 -2.65 -6.22 -1.72
N VAL A 56 -3.52 -5.50 -2.42
CA VAL A 56 -4.37 -4.48 -1.78
C VAL A 56 -5.32 -5.12 -0.76
N GLY A 57 -5.89 -6.28 -1.09
CA GLY A 57 -6.72 -7.05 -0.16
C GLY A 57 -5.95 -7.56 1.05
N ALA A 58 -4.73 -8.06 0.84
CA ALA A 58 -3.88 -8.59 1.91
C ALA A 58 -3.50 -7.51 2.94
N ASN A 59 -3.24 -6.27 2.52
CA ASN A 59 -2.91 -5.15 3.42
C ASN A 59 -4.09 -4.67 4.31
N LEU A 60 -5.25 -5.32 4.25
CA LEU A 60 -6.40 -4.97 5.10
C LEU A 60 -6.41 -5.70 6.44
N GLU A 61 -5.57 -6.72 6.62
CA GLU A 61 -5.57 -7.56 7.82
C GLU A 61 -4.74 -6.95 8.96
N GLU A 62 -3.50 -6.54 8.68
CA GLU A 62 -2.61 -5.89 9.65
C GLU A 62 -2.11 -4.52 9.14
N ALA A 63 -1.77 -3.62 10.06
CA ALA A 63 -1.19 -2.34 9.71
C ALA A 63 0.25 -2.51 9.21
N GLY A 64 0.58 -1.84 8.10
CA GLY A 64 1.88 -1.98 7.45
C GLY A 64 1.90 -3.06 6.38
N PHE A 65 3.09 -3.41 5.88
CA PHE A 65 3.25 -4.19 4.64
C PHE A 65 3.69 -5.65 4.86
N ASP A 66 3.65 -6.16 6.09
CA ASP A 66 4.12 -7.53 6.36
C ASP A 66 3.19 -8.58 5.73
N ASP A 67 1.88 -8.33 5.67
CA ASP A 67 0.93 -9.16 4.92
C ASP A 67 1.22 -9.20 3.43
N VAL A 68 1.60 -8.06 2.87
CA VAL A 68 1.98 -7.95 1.46
C VAL A 68 3.21 -8.80 1.17
N LYS A 69 4.23 -8.74 2.05
CA LYS A 69 5.43 -9.58 1.93
C LYS A 69 5.11 -11.07 2.03
N ARG A 70 4.22 -11.46 2.94
CA ARG A 70 3.75 -12.85 3.06
C ARG A 70 3.01 -13.31 1.81
N ALA A 71 2.16 -12.45 1.25
CA ALA A 71 1.32 -12.76 0.09
C ALA A 71 2.11 -12.97 -1.22
N ILE A 72 3.29 -12.35 -1.37
CA ILE A 72 4.10 -12.49 -2.58
C ILE A 72 4.98 -13.75 -2.61
N ILE A 73 5.30 -14.33 -1.45
CA ILE A 73 6.11 -15.56 -1.36
C ILE A 73 5.59 -16.67 -2.27
N PRO A 74 4.30 -17.08 -2.22
CA PRO A 74 3.81 -18.15 -3.10
C PRO A 74 3.88 -17.78 -4.58
N VAL A 75 3.75 -16.50 -4.93
CA VAL A 75 3.84 -16.01 -6.31
C VAL A 75 5.28 -16.07 -6.82
N MET A 76 6.24 -15.67 -5.99
CA MET A 76 7.67 -15.76 -6.29
C MET A 76 8.12 -17.21 -6.46
N ILE A 77 7.66 -18.12 -5.57
CA ILE A 77 7.95 -19.55 -5.69
C ILE A 77 7.38 -20.12 -6.99
N LYS A 78 6.15 -19.74 -7.37
CA LYS A 78 5.50 -20.22 -8.59
C LYS A 78 6.24 -19.78 -9.87
N GLN A 79 6.87 -18.62 -9.85
CA GLN A 79 7.59 -18.04 -10.99
C GLN A 79 9.11 -18.30 -10.94
N ASP A 80 9.59 -19.12 -10.00
CA ASP A 80 11.03 -19.36 -9.74
C ASP A 80 11.83 -18.03 -9.63
N ALA A 81 11.20 -17.00 -9.05
CA ALA A 81 11.75 -15.66 -8.97
C ALA A 81 12.50 -15.43 -7.66
N THR A 82 13.72 -14.88 -7.77
CA THR A 82 14.59 -14.61 -6.63
C THR A 82 14.81 -13.11 -6.48
N ILE A 83 13.87 -12.45 -5.78
CA ILE A 83 14.01 -11.05 -5.37
C ILE A 83 14.46 -11.03 -3.91
N SER A 84 15.43 -10.18 -3.57
CA SER A 84 15.89 -10.05 -2.18
C SER A 84 14.90 -9.26 -1.33
N ASP A 85 14.82 -9.61 -0.04
CA ASP A 85 14.01 -8.89 0.94
C ASP A 85 14.37 -7.39 0.99
N ASP A 86 15.66 -7.05 0.93
CA ASP A 86 16.14 -5.66 0.86
C ASP A 86 15.55 -4.91 -0.35
N MET A 87 15.40 -5.58 -1.50
CA MET A 87 14.81 -4.97 -2.70
C MET A 87 13.30 -4.79 -2.54
N ILE A 88 12.61 -5.76 -1.92
CA ILE A 88 11.18 -5.67 -1.61
C ILE A 88 10.92 -4.48 -0.68
N ASP A 89 11.70 -4.35 0.38
CA ASP A 89 11.56 -3.27 1.37
C ASP A 89 11.84 -1.90 0.74
N ALA A 90 12.92 -1.79 -0.04
CA ALA A 90 13.24 -0.56 -0.76
C ALA A 90 12.11 -0.14 -1.71
N LYS A 91 11.51 -1.10 -2.44
CA LYS A 91 10.42 -0.83 -3.39
C LYS A 91 9.12 -0.46 -2.71
N LEU A 92 8.76 -1.13 -1.62
CA LEU A 92 7.61 -0.74 -0.80
C LEU A 92 7.77 0.69 -0.26
N GLN A 93 8.95 1.06 0.24
CA GLN A 93 9.19 2.42 0.71
C GLN A 93 9.11 3.45 -0.42
N GLU A 94 9.71 3.16 -1.58
CA GLU A 94 9.66 4.01 -2.77
C GLU A 94 8.22 4.27 -3.21
N PHE A 95 7.44 3.20 -3.40
CA PHE A 95 6.05 3.29 -3.82
C PHE A 95 5.14 3.89 -2.75
N PHE A 96 5.45 3.74 -1.47
CA PHE A 96 4.68 4.39 -0.41
C PHE A 96 4.86 5.91 -0.44
N VAL A 97 6.09 6.39 -0.65
CA VAL A 97 6.36 7.83 -0.83
C VAL A 97 5.66 8.36 -2.07
N GLU A 98 5.66 7.59 -3.16
CA GLU A 98 4.94 7.96 -4.38
C GLU A 98 3.42 8.01 -4.15
N ALA A 99 2.87 6.99 -3.51
CA ALA A 99 1.45 6.90 -3.17
C ALA A 99 0.99 8.07 -2.31
N GLN A 100 1.76 8.44 -1.28
CA GLN A 100 1.45 9.61 -0.45
C GLN A 100 1.40 10.91 -1.28
N LYS A 101 2.30 11.08 -2.25
CA LYS A 101 2.27 12.24 -3.15
C LYS A 101 1.02 12.22 -4.02
N GLN A 102 0.70 11.08 -4.63
CA GLN A 102 -0.49 10.92 -5.46
C GLN A 102 -1.78 11.24 -4.68
N ILE A 103 -1.94 10.66 -3.48
CA ILE A 103 -3.12 10.90 -2.64
C ILE A 103 -3.23 12.37 -2.23
N LYS A 104 -2.10 13.02 -1.89
CA LYS A 104 -2.09 14.46 -1.56
C LYS A 104 -2.49 15.31 -2.76
N THR A 105 -2.04 14.98 -3.98
CA THR A 105 -2.40 15.71 -5.19
C THR A 105 -3.85 15.45 -5.63
N GLU A 106 -4.37 14.24 -5.44
CA GLU A 106 -5.77 13.89 -5.76
C GLU A 106 -6.78 14.50 -4.78
N SER A 107 -6.33 14.83 -3.56
CA SER A 107 -7.18 15.40 -2.49
C SER A 107 -7.06 16.92 -2.36
N ALA A 108 -6.27 17.57 -3.23
CA ALA A 108 -6.07 19.03 -3.29
C ALA A 108 -7.01 19.68 -4.31
#